data_AF-D5AH36-F1
#
_entry.id   AF-D5AH36-F1
#
_cell.length_a   1.000
_cell.length_b   1.000
_cell.length_c   1.000
_cell.angle_alpha   90.00
_cell.angle_beta   90.00
_cell.angle_gamma   90.00
#
_symmetry.space_group_name_H-M   'P 1'
#
loop_
_entity.id
_entity.type
_entity.pdbx_description
1 polymer ?
#
loop_
_entity_poly.entity_id
_entity_poly.type
_entity_poly.pdbx_seq_one_letter_code
_entity_poly.pdbx_strand_id
1 'polypeptide(L)'
;MENPEAKQTILEWSLDNDFWLRRIAIDHQLLQKEKTDTKLLEQILINNLNQTEFFINKAIGWSLRDYSKTNPEWVRVFLTKYSSQMAGLSIREASKYI
;
A
#
# COMPACT_ATOMS: atom_id res chain seq x y z
N MET A 1 -5.16 -11.14 -8.24
CA MET A 1 -4.23 -11.96 -9.05
C MET A 1 -4.55 -13.44 -8.88
N GLU A 2 -4.82 -14.15 -9.98
CA GLU A 2 -5.10 -15.60 -9.97
C GLU A 2 -3.83 -16.45 -10.13
N ASN A 3 -2.66 -15.82 -10.33
CA ASN A 3 -1.36 -16.49 -10.44
C ASN A 3 -0.61 -16.43 -9.08
N PRO A 4 -0.40 -17.57 -8.39
CA PRO A 4 0.32 -17.63 -7.12
C PRO A 4 1.80 -17.24 -7.19
N GLU A 5 2.50 -17.59 -8.27
CA GLU A 5 3.93 -17.27 -8.43
C GLU A 5 4.14 -15.76 -8.50
N ALA A 6 3.30 -15.08 -9.29
CA ALA A 6 3.37 -13.62 -9.39
C ALA A 6 3.05 -12.93 -8.05
N LYS A 7 2.14 -13.50 -7.22
CA LYS A 7 1.87 -12.98 -5.88
C LYS A 7 3.11 -13.10 -4.99
N GLN A 8 3.80 -14.23 -5.06
CA GLN A 8 5.02 -14.48 -4.31
C GLN A 8 6.14 -13.51 -4.72
N THR A 9 6.35 -13.30 -6.03
CA THR A 9 7.34 -12.34 -6.53
C THR A 9 7.06 -10.91 -6.05
N ILE A 10 5.80 -10.49 -6.08
CA ILE A 10 5.43 -9.14 -5.61
C ILE A 10 5.64 -9.00 -4.09
N LEU A 11 5.38 -10.06 -3.30
CA LEU A 11 5.70 -10.07 -1.88
C LEU A 11 7.20 -9.95 -1.63
N GLU A 12 8.02 -10.66 -2.39
CA GLU A 12 9.48 -10.58 -2.31
C GLU A 12 9.97 -9.17 -2.66
N TRP A 13 9.46 -8.57 -3.74
CA TRP A 13 9.79 -7.20 -4.13
C TRP A 13 9.43 -6.16 -3.08
N SER A 14 8.41 -6.39 -2.27
CA SER A 14 8.06 -5.47 -1.17
C SER A 14 9.10 -5.39 -0.06
N LEU A 15 10.07 -6.32 -0.02
CA LEU A 15 11.17 -6.39 0.94
C LEU A 15 12.54 -6.10 0.30
N ASP A 16 12.58 -5.79 -1.00
CA ASP A 16 13.83 -5.63 -1.73
C ASP A 16 14.65 -4.41 -1.24
N ASN A 17 15.97 -4.47 -1.42
CA ASN A 17 16.85 -3.35 -1.14
C ASN A 17 16.65 -2.20 -2.12
N ASP A 18 16.25 -2.50 -3.37
CA ASP A 18 15.86 -1.49 -4.34
C ASP A 18 14.46 -0.96 -4.03
N PHE A 19 14.38 0.32 -3.65
CA PHE A 19 13.10 0.95 -3.35
C PHE A 19 12.19 1.07 -4.58
N TRP A 20 12.71 0.97 -5.81
CA TRP A 20 11.85 0.94 -7.00
C TRP A 20 11.06 -0.36 -7.10
N LEU A 21 11.66 -1.51 -6.74
CA LEU A 21 10.94 -2.78 -6.67
C LEU A 21 9.87 -2.76 -5.59
N ARG A 22 10.20 -2.22 -4.41
CA ARG A 22 9.22 -2.01 -3.33
C ARG A 22 8.06 -1.11 -3.76
N ARG A 23 8.37 -0.03 -4.50
CA ARG A 23 7.34 0.85 -5.06
C ARG A 23 6.43 0.12 -6.03
N ILE A 24 6.99 -0.69 -6.93
CA ILE A 24 6.19 -1.52 -7.85
C ILE A 24 5.25 -2.43 -7.05
N ALA A 25 5.75 -3.07 -5.99
CA ALA A 25 4.92 -3.89 -5.14
C ALA A 25 3.76 -3.11 -4.50
N ILE A 26 3.99 -1.87 -4.03
CA ILE A 26 2.93 -1.03 -3.45
C ILE A 26 1.88 -0.61 -4.49
N ASP A 27 2.33 -0.22 -5.69
CA ASP A 27 1.48 0.38 -6.72
C ASP A 27 0.78 -0.68 -7.62
N HIS A 28 1.16 -1.97 -7.57
CA HIS A 28 0.68 -2.98 -8.54
C HIS A 28 -0.85 -3.22 -8.53
N GLN A 29 -1.54 -2.86 -7.44
CA GLN A 29 -3.00 -2.99 -7.32
C GLN A 29 -3.78 -1.71 -7.59
N LEU A 30 -3.11 -0.62 -8.00
CA LEU A 30 -3.79 0.61 -8.36
C LEU A 30 -4.88 0.35 -9.41
N LEU A 31 -6.03 1.01 -9.24
CA LEU A 31 -7.19 0.94 -10.13
C LEU A 31 -7.88 -0.43 -10.24
N GLN A 32 -7.50 -1.43 -9.43
CA GLN A 32 -8.14 -2.74 -9.44
C GLN A 32 -9.51 -2.77 -8.74
N LYS A 33 -9.84 -1.74 -7.96
CA LYS A 33 -11.15 -1.58 -7.28
C LYS A 33 -11.55 -2.83 -6.50
N GLU A 34 -12.69 -3.45 -6.81
CA GLU A 34 -13.23 -4.62 -6.10
C GLU A 34 -12.33 -5.86 -6.25
N LYS A 35 -11.39 -5.84 -7.21
CA LYS A 35 -10.42 -6.93 -7.42
C LYS A 35 -9.16 -6.79 -6.57
N THR A 36 -9.01 -5.71 -5.81
CA THR A 36 -7.87 -5.53 -4.90
C THR A 36 -7.85 -6.62 -3.84
N ASP A 37 -6.76 -7.37 -3.79
CA ASP A 37 -6.46 -8.33 -2.74
C ASP A 37 -5.94 -7.58 -1.52
N THR A 38 -6.84 -7.27 -0.59
CA THR A 38 -6.56 -6.46 0.60
C THR A 38 -5.59 -7.13 1.56
N LYS A 39 -5.54 -8.47 1.62
CA LYS A 39 -4.58 -9.19 2.46
C LYS A 39 -3.17 -9.01 1.91
N LEU A 40 -3.01 -9.19 0.60
CA LEU A 40 -1.73 -8.94 -0.07
C LEU A 40 -1.31 -7.47 0.06
N LEU A 41 -2.25 -6.55 -0.16
CA LEU A 41 -1.99 -5.12 -0.02
C LEU A 41 -1.54 -4.76 1.39
N GLU A 42 -2.25 -5.20 2.43
CA GLU A 42 -1.89 -4.93 3.83
C GLU A 42 -0.47 -5.41 4.13
N GLN A 43 -0.12 -6.63 3.71
CA GLN A 43 1.22 -7.18 3.94
C GLN A 43 2.32 -6.35 3.27
N ILE A 44 2.12 -5.94 2.02
CA ILE A 44 3.07 -5.11 1.28
C ILE A 44 3.24 -3.74 1.94
N LEU A 45 2.14 -3.12 2.38
CA LEU A 45 2.19 -1.83 3.06
C LEU A 45 2.92 -1.94 4.40
N ILE A 46 2.64 -2.97 5.20
CA ILE A 46 3.34 -3.23 6.49
C ILE A 46 4.85 -3.36 6.27
N ASN A 47 5.28 -4.10 5.25
CA ASN A 47 6.70 -4.27 4.92
C ASN A 47 7.42 -2.95 4.62
N ASN A 48 6.66 -1.89 4.31
CA ASN A 48 7.15 -0.58 3.90
C ASN A 48 6.80 0.54 4.89
N LEU A 49 6.29 0.22 6.08
CA LEU A 49 6.11 1.19 7.17
C LEU A 49 7.44 1.58 7.82
N ASN A 50 7.44 2.67 8.60
CA ASN A 50 8.62 3.21 9.29
C ASN A 50 9.79 3.55 8.35
N GLN A 51 9.52 3.86 7.08
CA GLN A 51 10.52 4.25 6.08
C GLN A 51 10.56 5.76 5.89
N THR A 52 11.74 6.30 5.58
CA THR A 52 11.95 7.74 5.28
C THR A 52 11.93 8.05 3.78
N GLU A 53 12.02 7.04 2.92
CA GLU A 53 12.07 7.21 1.47
C GLU A 53 10.79 7.87 0.94
N PHE A 54 10.94 9.03 0.30
CA PHE A 54 9.84 9.85 -0.20
C PHE A 54 8.97 9.09 -1.19
N PHE A 55 9.58 8.38 -2.15
CA PHE A 55 8.85 7.70 -3.21
C PHE A 55 8.02 6.52 -2.69
N ILE A 56 8.48 5.84 -1.63
CA ILE A 56 7.73 4.78 -0.95
C ILE A 56 6.55 5.38 -0.19
N ASN A 57 6.79 6.40 0.63
CA ASN A 57 5.74 7.06 1.40
C ASN A 57 4.65 7.66 0.49
N LYS A 58 5.03 8.20 -0.67
CA LYS A 58 4.07 8.69 -1.66
C LYS A 58 3.26 7.55 -2.29
N ALA A 59 3.88 6.42 -2.60
CA ALA A 59 3.20 5.25 -3.15
C ALA A 59 2.18 4.67 -2.14
N ILE A 60 2.55 4.53 -0.86
CA ILE A 60 1.64 4.10 0.21
C ILE A 60 0.41 5.00 0.27
N GLY A 61 0.62 6.32 0.32
CA GLY A 61 -0.45 7.30 0.36
C GLY A 61 -1.37 7.22 -0.87
N TRP A 62 -0.80 7.02 -2.06
CA TRP A 62 -1.56 6.91 -3.29
C TRP A 62 -2.37 5.60 -3.37
N SER A 63 -1.77 4.47 -3.04
CA SER A 63 -2.44 3.17 -3.03
C SER A 63 -3.65 3.16 -2.09
N LEU A 64 -3.48 3.69 -0.86
CA LEU A 64 -4.58 3.85 0.09
C LEU A 64 -5.65 4.85 -0.38
N ARG A 65 -5.23 5.98 -0.95
CA ARG A 65 -6.15 7.00 -1.50
C ARG A 65 -6.96 6.48 -2.68
N ASP A 66 -6.35 5.63 -3.51
CA ASP A 66 -7.04 5.04 -4.63
C ASP A 66 -8.07 4.02 -4.14
N TYR A 67 -7.65 3.13 -3.24
CA TYR A 67 -8.52 2.10 -2.72
C TYR A 67 -9.65 2.64 -1.82
N SER A 68 -9.46 3.79 -1.15
CA SER A 68 -10.52 4.41 -0.34
C SER A 68 -11.75 4.82 -1.16
N LYS A 69 -11.61 5.00 -2.48
CA LYS A 69 -12.75 5.25 -3.38
C LYS A 69 -13.63 4.02 -3.58
N THR A 70 -13.10 2.82 -3.33
CA THR A 70 -13.81 1.54 -3.43
C THR A 70 -14.22 1.03 -2.05
N ASN A 71 -13.30 1.02 -1.08
CA ASN A 71 -13.55 0.53 0.27
C ASN A 71 -12.99 1.51 1.31
N PRO A 72 -13.70 2.62 1.60
CA PRO A 72 -13.24 3.64 2.54
C PRO A 72 -13.09 3.10 3.97
N GLU A 73 -13.95 2.17 4.39
CA GLU A 73 -13.92 1.60 5.74
C GLU A 73 -12.66 0.77 5.97
N TRP A 74 -12.26 -0.05 4.99
CA TRP A 74 -11.00 -0.79 5.08
C TRP A 74 -9.79 0.15 5.25
N VAL A 75 -9.77 1.28 4.54
CA VAL A 75 -8.70 2.27 4.67
C VAL A 75 -8.74 2.97 6.04
N ARG A 76 -9.93 3.28 6.59
CA ARG A 76 -10.05 3.81 7.97
C ARG A 76 -9.48 2.84 9.00
N VAL A 77 -9.80 1.55 8.88
CA VAL A 77 -9.29 0.50 9.78
C VAL A 77 -7.76 0.40 9.65
N PHE A 78 -7.23 0.41 8.43
CA PHE A 78 -5.78 0.41 8.20
C PHE A 78 -5.09 1.62 8.86
N LEU A 79 -5.60 2.83 8.63
CA LEU A 79 -5.04 4.06 9.24
C LEU A 79 -5.12 4.04 10.77
N THR A 80 -6.24 3.56 11.32
CA THR A 80 -6.41 3.43 12.78
C THR A 80 -5.35 2.50 13.38
N LYS A 81 -5.02 1.41 12.67
CA LYS A 81 -4.06 0.41 13.14
C LYS A 81 -2.59 0.85 12.97
N TYR A 82 -2.26 1.58 11.91
CA TYR A 82 -0.86 1.78 11.51
C TYR A 82 -0.40 3.23 11.38
N SER A 83 -1.27 4.24 11.56
CA SER A 83 -0.91 5.65 11.34
C SER A 83 0.32 6.12 12.14
N SER A 84 0.59 5.59 13.33
CA SER A 84 1.78 5.92 14.13
C SER A 84 3.10 5.53 13.47
N GLN A 85 3.07 4.63 12.48
CA GLN A 85 4.22 4.11 11.74
C GLN A 85 4.33 4.69 10.32
N MET A 86 3.38 5.55 9.94
CA MET A 86 3.30 6.14 8.60
C MET A 86 3.89 7.55 8.58
N ALA A 87 4.47 7.93 7.43
CA ALA A 87 4.81 9.33 7.21
C ALA A 87 3.56 10.21 7.14
N GLY A 88 3.64 11.43 7.67
CA GLY A 88 2.52 12.39 7.63
C GLY A 88 2.00 12.68 6.22
N LEU A 89 2.88 12.62 5.21
CA LEU A 89 2.50 12.71 3.80
C LEU A 89 1.56 11.56 3.39
N SER A 90 1.88 10.32 3.76
CA SER A 90 1.09 9.14 3.43
C SER A 90 -0.29 9.22 4.06
N ILE A 91 -0.37 9.63 5.34
CA ILE A 91 -1.65 9.82 6.05
C ILE A 91 -2.50 10.87 5.33
N ARG A 92 -1.94 12.04 5.04
CA ARG A 92 -2.66 13.14 4.37
C ARG A 92 -3.20 12.75 2.99
N GLU A 93 -2.45 11.96 2.22
CA GLU A 93 -2.93 11.47 0.93
C GLU A 93 -4.02 10.40 1.10
N ALA A 94 -3.77 9.41 1.96
CA ALA A 94 -4.69 8.29 2.20
C ALA A 94 -6.06 8.77 2.71
N SER A 95 -6.07 9.79 3.60
CA SER A 95 -7.27 10.32 4.22
C SER A 95 -8.04 11.33 3.36
N LYS A 96 -7.69 11.53 2.08
CA LYS A 96 -8.31 12.60 1.28
C LYS A 96 -9.82 12.45 1.09
N TYR A 97 -10.32 11.22 1.06
CA TYR A 97 -11.73 10.90 0.79
C TYR A 97 -12.44 10.28 2.00
N ILE A 98 -11.81 10.26 3.17
CA ILE A 98 -12.33 9.64 4.39
C ILE A 98 -12.15 10.56 5.59
#